data_AF-A0A3D2J3B3-F1
#
_entry.id   AF-A0A3D2J3B3-F1
#
_cell.length_a   1.000
_cell.length_b   1.000
_cell.length_c   1.000
_cell.angle_alpha   90.00
_cell.angle_beta   90.00
_cell.angle_gamma   90.00
#
_symmetry.space_group_name_H-M   'P 1'
#
loop_
_entity.id
_entity.type
_entity.pdbx_description
1 polymer ?
#
loop_
_entity_poly.entity_id
_entity_poly.type
_entity_poly.pdbx_seq_one_letter_code
_entity_poly.pdbx_strand_id
1 'polypeptide(L)' 'KTDNMVTLVRHNGPRYHCTTGLVGLKDVANQQRLLPDDYLNESKTMVTQAYRDFALPLIGEPLQHYPTLQMQGVR' A
#
# COMPACT_ATOMS: atom_id res chain seq x y z
N LYS A 1 -20.99 7.84 5.57
CA LYS A 1 -21.11 6.37 5.62
C LYS A 1 -20.18 5.86 6.72
N THR A 2 -20.68 5.05 7.66
CA THR A 2 -19.90 4.43 8.75
C THR A 2 -19.43 3.03 8.33
N ASP A 3 -18.59 2.38 9.13
CA ASP A 3 -18.20 0.96 8.96
C ASP A 3 -17.50 0.63 7.65
N ASN A 4 -16.70 1.58 7.14
CA ASN A 4 -15.90 1.41 5.93
C ASN A 4 -14.43 1.77 6.19
N MET A 5 -13.56 1.16 5.40
CA MET A 5 -12.15 1.54 5.27
C MET A 5 -11.94 2.22 3.91
N VAL A 6 -11.06 3.22 3.87
CA VAL A 6 -10.60 3.81 2.60
C VAL A 6 -9.61 2.85 1.93
N THR A 7 -9.82 2.56 0.65
CA THR A 7 -8.90 1.77 -0.17
C THR A 7 -8.14 2.63 -1.16
N LEU A 8 -6.97 2.18 -1.60
CA LEU A 8 -6.23 2.76 -2.71
C LEU A 8 -6.37 1.85 -3.93
N VAL A 9 -7.00 2.35 -5.00
CA VAL A 9 -7.23 1.62 -6.25
C VAL A 9 -6.20 2.09 -7.26
N ARG A 10 -5.22 1.22 -7.58
CA ARG A 10 -4.18 1.49 -8.58
C ARG A 10 -4.78 1.44 -9.98
N HIS A 11 -4.47 2.44 -10.80
CA HIS A 11 -4.80 2.46 -12.22
C HIS A 11 -3.68 1.86 -13.05
N ASN A 12 -4.04 1.26 -14.18
CA ASN A 12 -3.07 0.79 -15.16
C ASN A 12 -2.46 1.98 -15.91
N GLY A 13 -1.17 1.92 -16.21
CA GLY A 13 -0.48 2.94 -16.99
C GLY A 13 1.02 3.00 -16.72
N PRO A 14 1.76 3.79 -17.52
CA PRO A 14 3.22 3.91 -17.43
C PRO A 14 3.70 4.67 -16.19
N ARG A 15 2.81 5.40 -15.51
CA ARG A 15 3.10 6.11 -14.26
C ARG A 15 2.16 5.63 -13.17
N TYR A 16 2.68 5.51 -11.94
CA TYR A 16 1.85 5.14 -10.81
C TYR A 16 0.81 6.22 -10.52
N HIS A 17 -0.46 5.80 -10.49
CA HIS A 17 -1.59 6.62 -10.11
C HIS A 17 -2.59 5.75 -9.35
N CYS A 18 -3.20 6.31 -8.30
CA CYS A 18 -4.29 5.65 -7.60
C CYS A 18 -5.39 6.65 -7.25
N THR A 19 -6.60 6.12 -7.13
CA THR A 19 -7.76 6.83 -6.58
C THR A 19 -8.19 6.19 -5.27
N THR A 20 -8.95 6.91 -4.46
CA THR A 20 -9.53 6.35 -3.24
C THR A 20 -10.84 5.62 -3.53
N GLY A 21 -11.08 4.54 -2.79
CA GLY A 21 -12.35 3.83 -2.75
C GLY A 21 -12.82 3.64 -1.31
N LEU A 22 -14.01 3.03 -1.16
CA LEU A 22 -14.53 2.60 0.14
C LEU A 22 -14.85 1.11 0.07
N VAL A 23 -14.47 0.38 1.12
CA VAL A 23 -14.81 -1.04 1.32
C VAL A 23 -15.42 -1.22 2.71
N GLY A 24 -16.41 -2.09 2.83
CA GLY A 24 -17.03 -2.40 4.13
C GLY A 24 -16.05 -3.12 5.04
N LEU A 25 -16.04 -2.78 6.34
CA LEU A 25 -15.14 -3.43 7.31
C LEU A 25 -15.34 -4.95 7.38
N LYS A 26 -16.58 -5.42 7.22
CA LYS A 26 -16.92 -6.84 7.19
C LYS A 26 -16.22 -7.62 6.06
N ASP A 27 -15.89 -6.94 4.95
CA ASP A 27 -15.31 -7.57 3.75
C ASP A 27 -13.78 -7.62 3.84
N VAL A 28 -13.17 -6.85 4.75
CA VAL A 28 -11.71 -6.82 4.97
C VAL A 28 -11.28 -7.46 6.28
N ALA A 29 -12.21 -7.64 7.23
CA ALA A 29 -11.94 -8.32 8.49
C ALA A 29 -11.38 -9.73 8.23
N ASN A 30 -10.25 -10.04 8.87
CA ASN A 30 -9.52 -11.32 8.74
C ASN A 30 -9.07 -11.66 7.32
N GLN A 31 -9.02 -10.69 6.40
CA GLN A 31 -8.45 -10.88 5.07
C GLN A 31 -7.00 -10.44 5.03
N GLN A 32 -6.22 -11.10 4.16
CA GLN A 32 -4.83 -10.75 3.92
C GLN A 32 -4.52 -10.77 2.43
N ARG A 33 -3.61 -9.90 2.01
CA ARG A 33 -3.01 -9.96 0.68
C ARG A 33 -1.69 -10.69 0.78
N LEU A 34 -1.70 -11.98 0.44
CA LEU A 34 -0.48 -12.78 0.35
C LEU A 34 0.43 -12.24 -0.75
N LEU A 35 1.74 -12.45 -0.58
CA LEU A 35 2.72 -12.17 -1.62
C LEU A 35 2.47 -13.13 -2.80
N PRO A 36 2.19 -12.64 -4.02
CA PRO A 36 2.07 -13.50 -5.19
C PRO A 36 3.33 -14.34 -5.42
N ASP A 37 3.18 -15.58 -5.88
CA ASP A 37 4.32 -16.47 -6.12
C ASP A 37 5.24 -15.94 -7.24
N ASP A 38 4.68 -15.28 -8.26
CA ASP A 38 5.43 -14.67 -9.37
C ASP A 38 6.28 -13.47 -8.95
N TYR A 39 6.13 -12.99 -7.71
CA TYR A 39 6.97 -11.93 -7.14
C TYR A 39 8.31 -12.48 -6.64
N LEU A 40 8.46 -13.80 -6.54
CA LEU A 40 9.70 -14.47 -6.12
C LEU A 40 10.26 -15.32 -7.26
N ASN A 41 11.59 -15.43 -7.33
CA ASN A 41 12.23 -16.39 -8.23
C ASN A 41 11.95 -17.84 -7.80
N GLU A 42 12.29 -18.81 -8.65
CA GLU A 42 12.05 -20.24 -8.39
C GLU A 42 12.61 -20.73 -7.05
N SER A 43 13.80 -20.25 -6.65
CA SER A 43 14.44 -20.61 -5.38
C SER A 43 13.88 -19.85 -4.17
N LYS A 44 12.95 -18.90 -4.38
CA LYS A 44 12.34 -18.04 -3.35
C LYS A 44 13.34 -17.23 -2.52
N THR A 45 14.50 -16.90 -3.10
CA THR A 45 15.55 -16.13 -2.43
C THR A 45 15.61 -14.68 -2.87
N MET A 46 15.02 -14.35 -4.02
CA MET A 46 15.06 -13.01 -4.60
C MET A 46 13.73 -12.62 -5.23
N VAL A 47 13.47 -11.31 -5.29
CA VAL A 47 12.29 -10.74 -5.95
C VAL A 47 12.46 -10.65 -7.46
N THR A 48 11.38 -10.88 -8.20
CA THR A 48 11.33 -10.79 -9.67
C THR A 48 11.11 -9.36 -10.17
N GLN A 49 11.10 -9.19 -11.49
CA GLN A 49 10.73 -7.92 -12.11
C GLN A 49 9.26 -7.54 -11.81
N ALA A 50 8.34 -8.51 -11.74
CA ALA A 50 6.93 -8.25 -11.42
C ALA A 50 6.77 -7.57 -10.04
N TYR A 51 7.55 -8.01 -9.05
CA TYR A 51 7.59 -7.33 -7.75
C TYR A 51 8.16 -5.92 -7.85
N ARG A 52 9.24 -5.72 -8.61
CA ARG A 52 9.89 -4.41 -8.78
C ARG A 52 8.94 -3.41 -9.45
N ASP A 53 8.24 -3.83 -10.50
CA ASP A 53 7.25 -2.99 -11.20
C ASP A 53 6.07 -2.63 -10.28
N PHE A 54 5.72 -3.53 -9.37
CA PHE A 54 4.74 -3.25 -8.33
C PHE A 54 5.26 -2.25 -7.29
N ALA A 55 6.43 -2.50 -6.71
CA ALA A 55 6.91 -1.86 -5.48
C ALA A 55 7.71 -0.57 -5.70
N LEU A 56 8.55 -0.48 -6.73
CA LEU A 56 9.42 0.68 -6.96
C LEU A 56 8.66 2.02 -7.03
N PRO A 57 7.50 2.11 -7.69
CA PRO A 57 6.75 3.37 -7.72
C PRO A 57 6.15 3.79 -6.37
N LEU A 58 6.13 2.90 -5.37
CA LEU A 58 5.52 3.15 -4.05
C LEU A 58 6.51 3.75 -3.04
N ILE A 59 7.81 3.62 -3.28
CA ILE A 59 8.86 4.04 -2.33
C ILE A 59 8.97 5.57 -2.24
N GLY A 60 8.62 6.27 -3.33
CA GLY A 60 8.61 7.73 -3.38
C GLY A 60 10.01 8.36 -3.30
N GLU A 61 10.04 9.66 -3.00
CA GLU A 61 11.26 10.46 -2.84
C GLU A 61 11.97 10.17 -1.50
N PRO A 62 13.27 10.51 -1.38
CA PRO A 62 14.01 10.39 -0.12
C PRO A 62 13.30 11.04 1.08
N LEU A 63 13.50 10.45 2.27
CA LEU A 63 12.86 10.92 3.50
C LEU A 63 13.26 12.38 3.80
N GLN A 64 12.26 13.24 3.90
CA GLN A 64 12.42 14.64 4.29
C GLN A 64 12.50 14.81 5.81
N HIS A 65 12.81 16.02 6.26
CA HIS A 65 12.76 16.36 7.69
C HIS A 65 11.32 16.31 8.22
N TYR A 66 11.09 15.56 9.30
CA TYR A 66 9.75 15.37 9.87
C TYR A 66 9.47 16.35 11.01
N PRO A 67 8.26 16.96 11.05
CA PRO A 67 7.86 17.77 12.19
C PRO A 67 7.60 16.92 13.43
N THR A 68 7.90 17.47 14.61
CA THR A 68 7.55 16.85 15.89
C THR A 68 6.17 17.34 16.34
N LEU A 69 5.25 16.41 16.61
CA LEU A 69 3.95 16.76 17.19
C LEU A 69 4.11 17.13 18.67
N GLN A 70 3.62 18.30 19.06
CA GLN A 70 3.48 18.68 20.46
C GLN A 70 2.13 18.16 20.98
N MET A 71 2.15 17.41 22.08
CA MET A 71 0.92 16.97 22.72
C MET A 71 0.22 18.16 23.36
N GLN A 72 -0.93 18.56 22.81
CA GLN A 72 -1.86 19.43 23.51
C GLN A 72 -2.82 18.54 24.30
N GLY A 73 -2.82 18.71 25.63
CA GLY A 73 -3.78 18.01 26.49
C GLY A 73 -5.21 18.33 26.05
N VAL A 74 -5.99 17.30 25.78
CA VAL A 74 -7.43 17.42 25.53
C VAL A 74 -8.09 17.58 26.91
N ARG A 75 -8.85 18.67 27.10
CA ARG A 75 -9.67 18.88 28.31
C ARG A 75 -10.86 17.94 28.33
#